data_AF-A0A2C9LCG8-F1
#
_entry.id   AF-A0A2C9LCG8-F1
#
_cell.length_a   1.000
_cell.length_b   1.000
_cell.length_c   1.000
_cell.angle_alpha   90.00
_cell.angle_beta   90.00
_cell.angle_gamma   90.00
#
_symmetry.space_group_name_H-M   'P 1'
#
loop_
_entity.id
_entity.type
_entity.pdbx_description
1 polymer ?
#
loop_
_entity_poly.entity_id
_entity_poly.type
_entity_poly.pdbx_seq_one_letter_code
_entity_poly.pdbx_strand_id
1 'polypeptide(L)'
;MKNVRNPRTVAAANKKLSDAVAKLVKMNQSVLALGGDHCMAIGSIHGHAQVEPNLVVVWVDAHADVNTPLTSVSGNIHGMPLSFLLKELEEFVPKVPGFEWCKPCLSVRDLVYIGLRDVDPAE
;
A
#
# COMPACT_ATOMS: atom_id res chain seq x y z
N MET A 1 -15.55 -9.18 -10.26
CA MET A 1 -14.59 -8.82 -9.21
C MET A 1 -15.08 -9.40 -7.90
N LYS A 2 -14.21 -10.01 -7.08
CA LYS A 2 -14.55 -10.25 -5.68
C LYS A 2 -14.82 -8.90 -4.99
N ASN A 3 -15.71 -8.88 -4.00
CA ASN A 3 -16.18 -7.64 -3.39
C ASN A 3 -15.07 -7.05 -2.49
N VAL A 4 -14.34 -6.05 -3.00
CA VAL A 4 -13.40 -5.26 -2.19
C VAL A 4 -14.20 -4.49 -1.15
N ARG A 5 -13.84 -4.62 0.13
CA ARG A 5 -14.60 -4.00 1.23
C ARG A 5 -14.15 -2.57 1.47
N ASN A 6 -15.14 -1.68 1.64
CA ASN A 6 -14.95 -0.26 1.97
C ASN A 6 -13.97 0.54 1.07
N PRO A 7 -13.89 0.30 -0.26
CA PRO A 7 -12.80 0.84 -1.10
C PRO A 7 -12.75 2.36 -1.10
N ARG A 8 -13.90 3.04 -1.23
CA ARG A 8 -13.96 4.51 -1.25
C ARG A 8 -13.49 5.13 0.06
N THR A 9 -13.88 4.55 1.20
CA THR A 9 -13.50 5.05 2.53
C THR A 9 -12.01 4.88 2.77
N VAL A 10 -11.48 3.68 2.48
CA VAL A 10 -10.04 3.39 2.61
C VAL A 10 -9.21 4.29 1.68
N ALA A 11 -9.64 4.48 0.44
CA ALA A 11 -8.94 5.33 -0.51
C ALA A 11 -8.94 6.80 -0.07
N ALA A 12 -10.09 7.32 0.38
CA ALA A 12 -10.19 8.70 0.85
C ALA A 12 -9.33 8.97 2.10
N ALA A 13 -9.27 8.02 3.04
CA ALA A 13 -8.41 8.11 4.21
C ALA A 13 -6.92 8.08 3.81
N ASN A 14 -6.54 7.15 2.93
CA ASN A 14 -5.16 7.03 2.45
C ASN A 14 -4.71 8.23 1.60
N LYS A 15 -5.62 8.86 0.84
CA LYS A 15 -5.30 10.09 0.11
C LYS A 15 -4.90 11.21 1.07
N LYS A 16 -5.70 11.42 2.13
CA LYS A 16 -5.40 12.41 3.18
C LYS A 16 -4.08 12.10 3.88
N LEU A 17 -3.83 10.83 4.19
CA LEU A 17 -2.56 10.40 4.79
C LEU A 17 -1.37 10.65 3.85
N SER A 18 -1.49 10.30 2.57
CA SER A 18 -0.47 10.57 1.56
C SER A 18 -0.13 12.05 1.47
N ASP A 19 -1.13 12.93 1.48
CA ASP A 19 -0.90 14.37 1.40
C ASP A 19 -0.19 14.91 2.66
N ALA A 20 -0.59 14.41 3.84
CA ALA A 20 0.04 14.78 5.11
C ALA A 20 1.50 14.30 5.20
N VAL A 21 1.77 13.05 4.82
CA VAL A 21 3.11 12.46 4.83
C VAL A 21 4.02 13.19 3.84
N ALA A 22 3.56 13.41 2.60
CA ALA A 22 4.33 14.16 1.61
C ALA A 22 4.70 15.57 2.10
N LYS A 23 3.79 16.24 2.82
CA LYS A 23 4.08 17.55 3.41
C LYS A 23 5.19 17.48 4.46
N LEU A 24 5.14 16.50 5.37
CA LEU A 24 6.14 16.35 6.44
C LEU A 24 7.51 15.94 5.89
N VAL A 25 7.54 15.02 4.91
CA VAL A 25 8.79 14.59 4.26
C VAL A 25 9.43 15.77 3.50
N LYS A 26 8.64 16.62 2.81
CA LYS A 26 9.16 17.87 2.19
C LYS A 26 9.80 18.83 3.20
N MET A 27 9.41 18.75 4.47
CA MET A 27 10.00 19.54 5.56
C MET A 27 11.21 18.84 6.19
N ASN A 28 11.72 17.78 5.57
CA ASN A 28 12.82 16.93 6.06
C ASN A 28 12.55 16.35 7.45
N GLN A 29 11.30 15.98 7.74
CA GLN A 29 10.90 15.37 9.00
C GLN A 29 10.72 13.85 8.85
N SER A 30 11.19 13.10 9.85
CA SER A 30 10.83 11.69 10.00
C SER A 30 9.36 11.57 10.42
N VAL A 31 8.63 10.68 9.76
CA VAL A 31 7.20 10.49 10.00
C VAL A 31 6.95 9.19 10.75
N LEU A 32 6.32 9.30 11.93
CA LEU A 32 5.74 8.16 12.65
C LEU A 32 4.23 8.19 12.46
N ALA A 33 3.69 7.21 11.72
CA ALA A 33 2.26 7.05 11.56
C ALA A 33 1.76 5.95 12.50
N LEU A 34 0.94 6.32 13.50
CA LEU A 34 0.32 5.36 14.41
C LEU A 34 -1.00 4.86 13.79
N GLY A 35 -1.06 3.56 13.56
CA GLY A 35 -2.07 2.99 12.69
C GLY A 35 -3.39 2.56 13.33
N GLY A 36 -4.31 2.27 12.42
CA GLY A 36 -5.32 1.22 12.57
C GLY A 36 -4.79 -0.05 11.89
N ASP A 37 -5.52 -0.57 10.91
CA ASP A 37 -5.03 -1.70 10.10
C ASP A 37 -3.99 -1.30 9.04
N HIS A 38 -3.36 -2.30 8.42
CA HIS A 38 -2.21 -2.12 7.53
C HIS A 38 -2.54 -1.45 6.18
N CYS A 39 -3.83 -1.23 5.83
CA CYS A 39 -4.18 -0.54 4.59
C CYS A 39 -3.66 0.91 4.54
N MET A 40 -3.32 1.49 5.69
CA MET A 40 -2.72 2.83 5.79
C MET A 40 -1.32 2.90 5.15
N ALA A 41 -0.66 1.76 4.93
CA ALA A 41 0.63 1.69 4.25
C ALA A 41 0.54 2.28 2.83
N ILE A 42 -0.62 2.17 2.18
CA ILE A 42 -0.87 2.76 0.86
C ILE A 42 -0.60 4.26 0.90
N GLY A 43 -1.23 4.97 1.83
CA GLY A 43 -1.09 6.41 1.96
C GLY A 43 0.30 6.83 2.45
N SER A 44 0.84 6.14 3.45
CA SER A 44 2.12 6.51 4.04
C SER A 44 3.31 6.30 3.08
N ILE A 45 3.39 5.15 2.40
CA ILE A 45 4.44 4.89 1.42
C ILE A 45 4.26 5.77 0.20
N HIS A 46 3.04 5.87 -0.35
CA HIS A 46 2.78 6.72 -1.51
C HIS A 46 3.16 8.18 -1.22
N GLY A 47 2.75 8.73 -0.07
CA GLY A 47 3.08 10.10 0.33
C GLY A 47 4.58 10.34 0.48
N HIS A 48 5.31 9.37 1.04
CA HIS A 48 6.76 9.45 1.14
C HIS A 48 7.42 9.42 -0.25
N ALA A 49 7.00 8.49 -1.12
CA ALA A 49 7.55 8.31 -2.46
C ALA A 49 7.31 9.51 -3.40
N GLN A 50 6.30 10.35 -3.12
CA GLN A 50 6.09 11.61 -3.85
C GLN A 50 7.23 12.62 -3.65
N VAL A 51 8.04 12.45 -2.60
CA VAL A 51 9.14 13.35 -2.24
C VAL A 51 10.47 12.65 -2.43
N GLU A 52 10.57 11.39 -1.98
CA GLU A 52 11.76 10.55 -2.07
C GLU A 52 11.48 9.34 -2.97
N PRO A 53 11.60 9.47 -4.31
CA PRO A 53 11.25 8.42 -5.26
C PRO A 53 12.17 7.19 -5.22
N ASN A 54 13.30 7.27 -4.51
CA ASN A 54 14.28 6.18 -4.34
C ASN A 54 14.18 5.53 -2.94
N LEU A 55 13.08 5.75 -2.21
CA LEU A 55 12.89 5.10 -0.91
C LEU A 55 12.89 3.57 -1.06
N VAL A 56 13.30 2.90 0.00
CA VAL A 56 13.20 1.44 0.14
C VAL A 56 12.26 1.10 1.29
N VAL A 57 11.58 -0.04 1.19
CA VAL A 57 10.61 -0.52 2.18
C VAL A 57 11.13 -1.80 2.82
N VAL A 58 11.24 -1.78 4.14
CA VAL A 58 11.43 -2.98 4.96
C VAL A 58 10.09 -3.32 5.59
N TRP A 59 9.45 -4.39 5.13
CA TRP A 59 8.12 -4.81 5.56
C TRP A 59 8.25 -5.93 6.60
N VAL A 60 8.04 -5.59 7.87
CA VAL A 60 8.13 -6.53 8.98
C VAL A 60 6.73 -6.99 9.37
N ASP A 61 6.31 -8.14 8.84
CA ASP A 61 4.95 -8.67 9.04
C ASP A 61 4.95 -10.21 8.97
N ALA A 62 3.91 -10.83 9.53
CA ALA A 62 3.63 -12.26 9.33
C ALA A 62 3.13 -12.57 7.91
N HIS A 63 2.46 -11.60 7.28
CA HIS A 63 1.81 -11.72 5.98
C HIS A 63 2.55 -10.90 4.91
N ALA A 64 2.35 -11.27 3.64
CA ALA A 64 2.95 -10.54 2.53
C ALA A 64 2.17 -9.27 2.18
N ASP A 65 0.88 -9.17 2.53
CA ASP A 65 0.04 -7.99 2.31
C ASP A 65 0.05 -7.49 0.84
N VAL A 66 0.17 -8.44 -0.09
CA VAL A 66 0.41 -8.19 -1.52
C VAL A 66 -0.66 -8.82 -2.42
N ASN A 67 -1.71 -9.40 -1.82
CA ASN A 67 -2.87 -9.83 -2.59
C ASN A 67 -3.42 -8.67 -3.45
N THR A 68 -3.79 -8.97 -4.69
CA THR A 68 -4.58 -8.06 -5.52
C THR A 68 -6.06 -8.17 -5.17
N PRO A 69 -6.90 -7.21 -5.61
CA PRO A 69 -8.37 -7.37 -5.57
C PRO A 69 -8.90 -8.63 -6.28
N LEU A 70 -8.11 -9.25 -7.16
CA LEU A 70 -8.48 -10.48 -7.86
C LEU A 70 -8.12 -11.73 -7.05
N THR A 71 -6.99 -11.73 -6.34
CA THR A 71 -6.48 -12.90 -5.62
C THR A 71 -7.07 -13.04 -4.23
N SER A 72 -7.25 -11.92 -3.51
CA SER A 72 -7.70 -11.92 -2.10
C SER A 72 -8.94 -12.78 -1.87
N VAL A 73 -8.89 -13.61 -0.82
CA VAL A 73 -10.04 -14.43 -0.38
C VAL A 73 -11.01 -13.62 0.47
N SER A 74 -10.51 -12.71 1.32
CA SER A 74 -11.32 -11.96 2.29
C SER A 74 -11.99 -10.71 1.71
N GLY A 75 -11.35 -10.08 0.71
CA GLY A 75 -11.73 -8.77 0.18
C GLY A 75 -11.35 -7.59 1.09
N ASN A 76 -10.63 -7.82 2.19
CA ASN A 76 -10.14 -6.75 3.08
C ASN A 76 -8.86 -6.13 2.49
N ILE A 77 -8.81 -4.79 2.41
CA ILE A 77 -7.68 -4.08 1.78
C ILE A 77 -6.40 -4.13 2.62
N HIS A 78 -6.47 -4.41 3.92
CA HIS A 78 -5.28 -4.50 4.77
C HIS A 78 -4.26 -5.56 4.33
N GLY A 79 -4.71 -6.62 3.63
CA GLY A 79 -3.84 -7.64 3.03
C GLY A 79 -3.50 -7.36 1.56
N MET A 80 -3.81 -6.18 1.05
CA MET A 80 -3.54 -5.76 -0.33
C MET A 80 -2.61 -4.54 -0.51
N PRO A 81 -2.12 -3.83 0.53
CA PRO A 81 -1.53 -2.50 0.33
C PRO A 81 -0.37 -2.49 -0.65
N LEU A 82 0.50 -3.51 -0.66
CA LEU A 82 1.65 -3.54 -1.56
C LEU A 82 1.27 -3.75 -3.03
N SER A 83 0.16 -4.46 -3.31
CA SER A 83 -0.33 -4.61 -4.70
C SER A 83 -0.63 -3.25 -5.35
N PHE A 84 -1.16 -2.29 -4.59
CA PHE A 84 -1.46 -0.94 -5.09
C PHE A 84 -0.22 -0.07 -5.31
N LEU A 85 0.92 -0.44 -4.74
CA LEU A 85 2.14 0.36 -4.71
C LEU A 85 3.24 -0.15 -5.65
N LEU A 86 3.25 -1.45 -5.96
CA LEU A 86 4.29 -2.10 -6.77
C LEU A 86 4.04 -1.89 -8.27
N LYS A 87 5.03 -1.34 -8.98
CA LYS A 87 4.97 -1.04 -10.42
C LYS A 87 4.76 -2.31 -11.24
N GLU A 88 5.42 -3.39 -10.87
CA GLU A 88 5.36 -4.69 -11.55
C GLU A 88 4.00 -5.38 -11.41
N LEU A 89 3.12 -4.90 -10.51
CA LEU A 89 1.78 -5.43 -10.31
C LEU A 89 0.68 -4.57 -10.96
N GLU A 90 1.01 -3.43 -11.58
CA GLU A 90 0.03 -2.46 -12.07
C GLU A 90 -1.01 -3.09 -13.03
N GLU A 91 -0.57 -3.96 -13.94
CA GLU A 91 -1.46 -4.62 -14.91
C GLU A 91 -2.38 -5.68 -14.29
N PHE A 92 -2.03 -6.20 -13.12
CA PHE A 92 -2.78 -7.22 -12.39
C PHE A 92 -3.77 -6.62 -11.38
N VAL A 93 -3.69 -5.32 -11.12
CA VAL A 93 -4.59 -4.62 -10.20
C VAL A 93 -5.74 -3.97 -10.99
N PRO A 94 -6.99 -4.43 -10.83
CA PRO A 94 -8.12 -3.81 -11.49
C PRO A 94 -8.40 -2.42 -10.92
N LYS A 95 -9.15 -1.61 -11.68
CA LYS A 95 -9.63 -0.31 -11.19
C LYS A 95 -10.52 -0.50 -9.96
N VAL A 96 -10.09 0.05 -8.82
CA VAL A 96 -10.84 0.06 -7.56
C VAL A 96 -11.40 1.48 -7.33
N PRO A 97 -12.72 1.66 -7.10
CA PRO A 97 -13.31 2.97 -6.92
C PRO A 97 -12.68 3.77 -5.77
N GLY A 98 -12.26 5.00 -6.06
CA GLY A 98 -11.63 5.90 -5.10
C GLY A 98 -10.10 5.86 -5.09
N PHE A 99 -9.47 4.83 -5.69
CA PHE A 99 -8.02 4.69 -5.79
C PHE A 99 -7.41 5.32 -7.05
N GLU A 100 -8.17 6.12 -7.81
CA GLU A 100 -7.71 6.71 -9.08
C GLU A 100 -6.46 7.61 -8.91
N TRP A 101 -6.27 8.15 -7.70
CA TRP A 101 -5.13 8.97 -7.31
C TRP A 101 -3.87 8.16 -6.99
N CYS A 102 -4.00 6.88 -6.64
CA CYS A 102 -2.89 6.04 -6.20
C CYS A 102 -2.19 5.48 -7.42
N LYS A 103 -0.95 5.92 -7.65
CA LYS A 103 -0.09 5.39 -8.71
C LYS A 103 1.00 4.52 -8.09
N PRO A 104 1.33 3.36 -8.69
CA PRO A 104 2.44 2.55 -8.23
C PRO A 104 3.72 3.38 -8.17
N CYS A 105 4.39 3.33 -7.02
CA CYS A 105 5.54 4.17 -6.71
C CYS A 105 6.77 3.39 -6.26
N LEU A 106 6.64 2.08 -6.05
CA LEU A 106 7.69 1.19 -5.55
C LEU A 106 8.04 0.12 -6.60
N SER A 107 9.31 -0.23 -6.77
CA SER A 107 9.70 -1.46 -7.49
C SER A 107 9.81 -2.62 -6.51
N VAL A 108 9.53 -3.84 -6.95
CA VAL A 108 9.78 -5.06 -6.15
C VAL A 108 11.23 -5.18 -5.66
N ARG A 109 12.19 -4.54 -6.34
CA ARG A 109 13.61 -4.53 -5.94
C ARG A 109 13.89 -3.68 -4.70
N ASP A 110 13.00 -2.74 -4.40
CA ASP A 110 13.13 -1.78 -3.31
C ASP A 110 12.32 -2.23 -2.08
N LEU A 111 11.91 -3.51 -2.03
CA LEU A 111 11.07 -4.10 -0.99
C LEU A 111 11.74 -5.36 -0.42
N VAL A 112 11.85 -5.43 0.90
CA VAL A 112 12.31 -6.63 1.62
C VAL A 112 11.31 -6.99 2.71
N TYR A 113 10.91 -8.26 2.78
CA TYR A 113 10.08 -8.78 3.87
C TYR A 113 10.92 -9.40 4.98
N ILE A 114 10.46 -9.27 6.23
CA ILE A 114 11.03 -9.96 7.39
C ILE A 114 9.89 -10.50 8.25
N GLY A 115 9.89 -11.81 8.53
CA GLY A 115 8.95 -12.43 9.47
C GLY A 115 7.77 -13.18 8.85
N LEU A 116 7.74 -13.31 7.52
CA LEU A 116 6.71 -14.07 6.79
C LEU A 116 6.55 -15.47 7.35
N ARG A 117 5.30 -15.85 7.62
CA ARG A 117 4.91 -17.18 8.12
C ARG A 117 3.45 -17.54 7.86
N ASP A 118 2.66 -16.63 7.29
CA ASP A 118 1.29 -16.85 6.85
C ASP A 118 1.08 -16.12 5.52
N VAL A 119 1.24 -16.83 4.41
CA VAL A 119 1.29 -16.28 3.05
C VAL A 119 0.28 -17.05 2.20
N ASP A 120 -0.65 -16.34 1.57
CA ASP A 120 -1.64 -16.96 0.70
C ASP A 120 -0.94 -17.58 -0.54
N PRO A 121 -1.45 -18.67 -1.13
CA PRO A 121 -0.82 -19.28 -2.32
C PRO A 121 -0.65 -18.37 -3.54
N ALA A 122 -1.34 -17.22 -3.58
CA ALA A 122 -1.28 -16.26 -4.67
C ALA A 122 -0.34 -15.07 -4.38
N GLU A 123 0.19 -14.97 -3.17
CA GLU A 123 1.18 -13.98 -2.74
C GLU A 123 2.61 -14.52 -2.93
#